data_AF-A0AAV1M4P1-F1
#
_entry.id   AF-A0AAV1M4P1-F1
#
_cell.length_a   1.000
_cell.length_b   1.000
_cell.length_c   1.000
_cell.angle_alpha   90.00
_cell.angle_beta   90.00
_cell.angle_gamma   90.00
#
_symmetry.space_group_name_H-M   'P 1'
#
loop_
_entity.id
_entity.type
_entity.pdbx_description
1 polymer ?
#
loop_
_entity_poly.entity_id
_entity_poly.type
_entity_poly.pdbx_seq_one_letter_code
_entity_poly.pdbx_strand_id
1 'polypeptide(L)'
;MVKDQYQLYVIDELAKKYGVEVLRLSPYHYELNPIELIWTDVKGHVARNNTTFKFEKVKALLSDGMAKDTPDRWKKCVEHVQKEENKFFKLDFIVDDVTVKFINTCYRL
;
A
#
# COMPACT_ATOMS: atom_id res chain seq x y z
N MET A 1 -13.35 -10.79 -10.30
CA MET A 1 -14.17 -9.67 -9.75
C MET A 1 -14.17 -8.54 -10.77
N VAL A 2 -15.29 -8.27 -11.45
CA VAL A 2 -15.42 -7.12 -12.37
C VAL A 2 -16.61 -6.30 -11.90
N LYS A 3 -16.36 -5.28 -11.06
CA LYS A 3 -17.41 -4.34 -10.64
C LYS A 3 -16.93 -2.90 -10.39
N ASP A 4 -15.80 -2.50 -10.99
CA ASP A 4 -15.24 -1.15 -10.79
C ASP A 4 -15.20 -0.27 -12.05
N GLN A 5 -15.68 -0.75 -13.21
CA GLN A 5 -15.45 -0.04 -14.46
C GLN A 5 -16.22 1.29 -14.65
N TYR A 6 -17.13 1.69 -13.74
CA TYR A 6 -18.03 2.83 -13.99
C TYR A 6 -18.46 3.66 -12.78
N GLN A 7 -17.65 3.77 -11.72
CA GLN A 7 -17.89 4.77 -10.66
C GLN A 7 -16.81 5.85 -10.75
N LEU A 8 -17.09 6.92 -11.49
CA LEU A 8 -16.22 8.10 -11.53
C LEU A 8 -16.36 8.83 -10.19
N TYR A 9 -15.34 8.74 -9.33
CA TYR A 9 -15.39 9.43 -8.05
C TYR A 9 -15.13 10.92 -8.27
N VAL A 10 -15.80 11.79 -7.50
CA VAL A 10 -15.56 13.25 -7.49
C VAL A 10 -14.07 13.58 -7.31
N ILE A 11 -13.36 12.74 -6.55
CA ILE A 11 -11.94 12.88 -6.29
C ILE A 11 -11.11 12.62 -7.56
N ASP A 12 -11.53 11.70 -8.43
CA ASP A 12 -10.85 11.38 -9.68
C ASP A 12 -10.98 12.54 -10.67
N GLU A 13 -12.16 13.17 -10.77
CA GLU A 13 -12.37 14.36 -11.59
C GLU A 13 -11.53 15.54 -11.11
N LEU A 14 -11.47 15.74 -9.79
CA LEU A 14 -10.66 16.78 -9.18
C LEU A 14 -9.17 16.55 -9.46
N ALA A 15 -8.66 15.33 -9.24
CA ALA A 15 -7.27 14.98 -9.49
C ALA A 15 -6.92 15.16 -10.99
N LYS A 16 -7.80 14.71 -11.88
CA LYS A 16 -7.64 14.86 -13.33
C LYS A 16 -7.56 16.33 -13.77
N LYS A 17 -8.32 17.23 -13.14
CA LYS A 17 -8.24 18.68 -13.39
C LYS A 17 -6.83 19.25 -13.15
N TYR A 18 -6.06 18.62 -12.25
CA TYR A 18 -4.68 18.99 -11.95
C TYR A 18 -3.64 18.07 -12.62
N GLY A 19 -4.06 17.20 -13.55
CA GLY A 19 -3.16 16.25 -14.23
C GLY A 19 -2.63 15.14 -13.33
N VAL A 20 -3.32 14.83 -12.22
CA VAL A 20 -2.96 13.77 -11.28
C VAL A 20 -3.83 12.53 -11.55
N GLU A 21 -3.18 11.39 -11.69
CA GLU A 21 -3.86 10.08 -11.76
C GLU A 21 -3.97 9.48 -10.34
N VAL A 22 -5.16 8.98 -10.00
CA VAL A 22 -5.41 8.37 -8.69
C VAL A 22 -5.14 6.87 -8.77
N LEU A 23 -4.11 6.42 -8.04
CA LEU A 23 -3.86 4.99 -7.83
C LEU A 23 -4.73 4.49 -6.65
N ARG A 24 -5.58 3.50 -6.91
CA ARG A 24 -6.38 2.82 -5.88
C ARG A 24 -5.63 1.61 -5.35
N LEU A 25 -5.40 1.58 -4.03
CA LEU A 25 -4.75 0.48 -3.36
C LEU A 25 -5.80 -0.55 -2.92
N SER A 26 -5.42 -1.82 -2.91
CA SER A 26 -6.27 -2.91 -2.44
C SER A 26 -6.57 -2.75 -0.94
N PRO A 27 -7.84 -2.95 -0.52
CA PRO A 27 -8.20 -2.86 0.89
C PRO A 27 -7.50 -3.94 1.71
N TYR A 28 -7.12 -3.63 2.96
CA TYR A 28 -6.51 -4.55 3.94
C TYR A 28 -5.10 -5.10 3.61
N HIS A 29 -4.48 -4.68 2.51
CA HIS A 29 -3.12 -5.11 2.14
C HIS A 29 -2.11 -3.99 2.37
N TYR A 30 -1.71 -3.79 3.62
CA TYR A 30 -0.75 -2.74 3.99
C TYR A 30 0.64 -3.00 3.39
N GLU A 31 0.97 -4.28 3.14
CA GLU A 31 2.20 -4.73 2.50
C GLU A 31 2.35 -4.24 1.06
N LEU A 32 1.24 -3.79 0.44
CA LEU A 32 1.20 -3.20 -0.89
C LEU A 32 1.18 -1.67 -0.86
N ASN A 33 1.41 -1.05 0.30
CA ASN A 33 1.37 0.41 0.46
C ASN A 33 2.68 0.95 1.07
N PRO A 34 3.55 1.62 0.30
CA PRO A 34 4.87 2.03 0.78
C PRO A 34 4.80 3.09 1.90
N ILE A 35 3.71 3.87 1.96
CA ILE A 35 3.54 4.88 3.02
C ILE A 35 3.37 4.23 4.40
N GLU A 36 2.86 3.00 4.49
CA GLU A 36 2.68 2.30 5.77
C GLU A 36 4.02 1.92 6.39
N LEU A 37 5.03 1.64 5.56
CA LEU A 37 6.40 1.37 6.01
C LEU A 37 7.04 2.63 6.59
N ILE A 38 6.87 3.78 5.92
CA ILE A 38 7.32 5.09 6.43
C ILE A 38 6.58 5.44 7.73
N TRP A 39 5.27 5.28 7.75
CA TRP A 39 4.48 5.54 8.95
C TRP A 39 4.90 4.65 10.12
N THR A 40 5.34 3.42 9.87
CA THR A 40 5.88 2.54 10.91
C THR A 40 7.13 3.15 11.56
N ASP A 41 8.03 3.71 10.75
CA ASP A 41 9.25 4.37 11.24
C ASP A 41 8.91 5.63 12.05
N VAL A 42 8.02 6.48 11.53
CA VAL A 42 7.56 7.71 12.20
C VAL A 42 6.83 7.40 13.51
N LYS A 43 5.86 6.46 13.49
CA LYS A 43 5.13 6.03 14.69
C LYS A 43 6.09 5.46 15.74
N GLY A 44 7.05 4.65 15.31
CA GLY A 44 8.09 4.11 16.19
C GLY A 44 8.95 5.21 16.80
N HIS A 45 9.32 6.22 16.02
CA HIS A 45 10.08 7.37 16.52
C HIS A 45 9.29 8.15 17.58
N VAL A 46 8.03 8.49 17.32
CA VAL A 46 7.16 9.17 18.29
C VAL A 46 7.00 8.32 19.55
N ALA A 47 6.69 7.04 19.42
CA ALA A 47 6.48 6.15 20.57
C ALA A 47 7.71 6.07 21.49
N ARG A 48 8.93 6.02 20.92
CA ARG A 48 10.18 5.96 21.70
C ARG A 48 10.53 7.27 22.40
N ASN A 49 10.09 8.41 21.88
CA ASN A 49 10.53 9.73 22.35
C ASN A 49 9.43 10.54 23.05
N ASN A 50 8.18 10.03 23.03
CA ASN A 50 7.06 10.68 23.68
C ASN A 50 7.04 10.37 25.18
N THR A 51 7.55 11.30 25.97
CA THR A 51 7.61 11.17 27.44
C THR A 51 6.50 11.91 28.18
N THR A 52 5.83 12.87 27.52
CA THR A 52 4.86 13.77 28.18
C THR A 52 3.44 13.60 27.70
N PHE A 53 3.22 12.90 26.58
CA PHE A 53 1.92 12.69 25.94
C PHE A 53 1.15 13.99 25.60
N LYS A 54 1.85 15.13 25.61
CA LYS A 54 1.28 16.43 25.24
C LYS A 54 1.27 16.57 23.72
N PHE A 55 0.17 17.12 23.20
CA PHE A 55 -0.04 17.30 21.76
C PHE A 55 1.11 18.05 21.07
N GLU A 56 1.57 19.17 21.64
CA GLU A 56 2.67 19.96 21.07
C GLU A 56 3.97 19.14 20.95
N LYS A 57 4.26 18.29 21.94
CA LYS A 57 5.44 17.43 21.90
C LYS A 57 5.28 16.34 20.84
N VAL A 58 4.10 15.73 20.74
CA VAL A 58 3.79 14.74 19.69
C VAL A 58 3.91 15.36 18.31
N LYS A 59 3.39 16.57 18.09
CA LYS A 59 3.49 17.29 16.81
C LYS A 59 4.94 17.58 16.42
N ALA A 60 5.76 17.99 17.37
CA ALA A 60 7.19 18.19 17.14
C ALA A 60 7.91 16.87 16.79
N LEU A 61 7.61 15.78 17.51
CA LEU A 61 8.19 14.46 17.24
C LEU A 61 7.72 13.86 15.90
N LEU A 62 6.48 14.13 15.48
CA LEU A 62 6.00 13.74 14.15
C LEU A 62 6.82 14.42 13.06
N SER A 63 7.05 15.73 13.20
CA SER A 63 7.84 16.51 12.23
C SER A 63 9.30 16.04 12.19
N ASP A 64 9.90 15.78 13.35
CA ASP A 64 11.26 15.21 13.47
C ASP A 64 11.36 13.79 12.90
N GLY A 65 10.34 12.95 13.12
CA GLY A 65 10.25 11.62 12.56
C GLY A 65 10.20 11.63 11.03
N MET A 66 9.33 12.46 10.45
CA MET A 66 9.23 12.61 8.99
C MET A 66 10.51 13.17 8.36
N ALA A 67 11.19 14.09 9.04
CA ALA A 67 12.45 14.66 8.54
C ALA A 67 13.62 13.65 8.50
N LYS A 68 13.51 12.54 9.24
CA LYS A 68 14.53 11.47 9.24
C LYS A 68 14.39 10.50 8.08
N ASP A 69 13.22 10.44 7.45
CA ASP A 69 13.02 9.58 6.30
C ASP A 69 13.70 10.18 5.07
N THR A 70 14.74 9.49 4.61
CA THR A 70 15.54 9.92 3.47
C THR A 70 14.92 9.47 2.14
N PRO A 71 15.26 10.11 1.01
CA PRO A 71 14.88 9.63 -0.31
C PRO A 71 15.31 8.17 -0.56
N ASP A 72 16.47 7.76 -0.04
CA ASP A 72 16.94 6.37 -0.13
C ASP A 72 16.07 5.40 0.68
N ARG A 73 15.60 5.83 1.86
CA ARG A 73 14.67 5.03 2.66
C ARG A 73 13.35 4.84 1.92
N TRP A 74 12.80 5.92 1.35
CA TRP A 74 11.61 5.86 0.51
C TRP A 74 11.76 4.90 -0.65
N LYS A 75 12.88 5.00 -1.39
CA LYS A 75 13.19 4.09 -2.50
C LYS A 75 13.16 2.62 -2.07
N LYS A 76 13.77 2.28 -0.93
CA LYS A 76 13.76 0.91 -0.38
C LYS A 76 12.36 0.45 0.00
N CYS A 77 11.49 1.35 0.49
CA CYS A 77 10.10 1.02 0.78
C CYS A 77 9.31 0.69 -0.50
N VAL A 78 9.53 1.45 -1.57
CA VAL A 78 8.92 1.18 -2.89
C VAL A 78 9.42 -0.16 -3.45
N GLU A 79 10.73 -0.43 -3.40
CA GLU A 79 11.32 -1.70 -3.83
C GLU A 79 10.76 -2.90 -3.04
N HIS A 80 10.52 -2.73 -1.75
CA HIS A 80 9.87 -3.75 -0.92
C HIS A 80 8.45 -4.04 -1.40
N VAL A 81 7.63 -3.02 -1.61
CA VAL A 81 6.25 -3.17 -2.08
C VAL A 81 6.21 -3.87 -3.43
N GLN A 82 7.06 -3.47 -4.38
CA GLN A 82 7.17 -4.14 -5.68
C GLN A 82 7.53 -5.63 -5.54
N LYS A 83 8.35 -5.99 -4.55
CA LYS A 83 8.66 -7.39 -4.29
C LYS A 83 7.45 -8.15 -3.75
N GLU A 84 6.65 -7.55 -2.87
CA GLU A 84 5.42 -8.15 -2.38
C GLU A 84 4.38 -8.28 -3.51
N GLU A 85 4.16 -7.25 -4.32
CA GLU A 85 3.29 -7.29 -5.51
C GLU A 85 3.65 -8.47 -6.43
N ASN A 86 4.94 -8.66 -6.71
CA ASN A 86 5.41 -9.78 -7.54
C ASN A 86 5.13 -11.15 -6.92
N LYS A 87 5.03 -11.27 -5.59
CA LYS A 87 4.64 -12.53 -4.93
C LYS A 87 3.15 -12.79 -5.11
N PHE A 88 2.31 -11.78 -4.91
CA PHE A 88 0.86 -11.90 -5.13
C PHE A 88 0.58 -12.30 -6.57
N PHE A 89 1.22 -11.64 -7.54
CA PHE A 89 1.06 -11.95 -8.95
C PHE A 89 1.44 -13.40 -9.30
N LYS A 90 2.50 -13.94 -8.69
CA LYS A 90 2.88 -15.34 -8.85
C LYS A 90 1.87 -16.31 -8.23
N LEU A 91 1.31 -15.96 -7.07
CA LEU A 91 0.28 -16.77 -6.43
C LEU A 91 -0.99 -16.82 -7.27
N ASP A 92 -1.40 -15.70 -7.85
CA ASP A 92 -2.57 -15.62 -8.73
C ASP A 92 -2.42 -16.57 -9.93
N PHE A 93 -1.26 -16.56 -10.60
CA PHE A 93 -1.00 -17.51 -11.69
C PHE A 93 -1.08 -18.98 -11.27
N ILE A 94 -0.60 -19.32 -10.08
CA ILE A 94 -0.65 -20.68 -9.56
C ILE A 94 -2.10 -21.07 -9.26
N VAL A 95 -2.88 -20.18 -8.64
CA VAL A 95 -4.30 -20.41 -8.36
C VAL A 95 -5.08 -20.63 -9.65
N ASP A 96 -4.82 -19.83 -10.69
CA ASP A 96 -5.47 -19.97 -11.99
C ASP A 96 -5.12 -21.32 -12.64
N ASP A 97 -3.85 -21.72 -12.67
CA ASP A 97 -3.42 -23.01 -13.23
C ASP A 97 -4.05 -24.20 -12.48
N VAL A 98 -4.06 -24.17 -11.15
CA VAL A 98 -4.69 -25.21 -10.33
C VAL A 98 -6.20 -25.25 -10.54
N THR A 99 -6.86 -24.09 -10.62
CA THR A 99 -8.31 -24.00 -10.85
C THR A 99 -8.68 -24.56 -12.21
N VAL A 100 -7.92 -24.21 -13.27
CA VAL A 100 -8.12 -24.76 -14.62
C VAL A 100 -7.92 -26.27 -14.63
N LYS A 101 -6.88 -26.79 -13.97
CA LYS A 101 -6.66 -28.24 -13.84
C LYS A 101 -7.78 -28.95 -13.09
N PHE A 102 -8.28 -28.35 -12.01
CA PHE A 102 -9.39 -28.90 -11.24
C PHE A 102 -10.67 -28.96 -12.07
N ILE A 103 -11.03 -27.87 -12.76
CA ILE A 103 -12.18 -27.83 -13.68
C ILE A 103 -12.03 -28.88 -14.77
N ASN A 104 -10.88 -28.97 -15.43
CA ASN A 104 -10.62 -29.96 -16.47
C ASN A 104 -10.67 -31.41 -15.96
N THR A 105 -10.42 -31.63 -14.67
CA THR A 105 -10.49 -32.96 -14.05
C THR A 105 -11.92 -33.30 -13.63
N CYS A 106 -12.70 -32.31 -13.16
CA CYS A 106 -14.08 -32.51 -12.71
C CYS A 106 -15.13 -32.49 -13.84
N TYR A 107 -14.87 -31.80 -14.95
CA TYR A 107 -15.80 -31.65 -16.08
C TYR A 107 -15.42 -32.46 -17.33
N ARG A 108 -14.43 -33.36 -17.24
CA ARG A 108 -14.28 -34.45 -18.21
C ARG A 108 -15.40 -35.47 -17.96
N LEU A 109 -16.54 -35.26 -18.63
CA LEU A 109 -17.41 -36.33 -19.14
C LEU A 109 -16.80 -36.86 -20.44
#